data_AF-A0A832ZM78-F1
#
_entry.id   AF-A0A832ZM78-F1
#
_cell.length_a   1.000
_cell.length_b   1.000
_cell.length_c   1.000
_cell.angle_alpha   90.00
_cell.angle_beta   90.00
_cell.angle_gamma   90.00
#
_symmetry.space_group_name_H-M   'P 1'
#
loop_
_entity.id
_entity.type
_entity.pdbx_description
1 polymer ?
#
loop_
_entity_poly.entity_id
_entity_poly.type
_entity_poly.pdbx_seq_one_letter_code
_entity_poly.pdbx_strand_id
1 'polypeptide(L)'
;MAELTLRIGRSVKIYDYQCDIVLPLASSSDFKVGVKCIEDVPGGRVFELTVIYDKFDEVKLYTFLHIKGYVTYTTLEGQREFFLEVGKVVKVDKYYVSPWNSVDVYVSDVEFSHLTSSISELTGIIRERYLNLRSGRGWLNYFKHHSIPDFIDRLRRIPLKFNVIIE
;
A
#
# COMPACT_ATOMS: atom_id res chain seq x y z
N MET A 1 -3.05 16.65 9.26
CA MET A 1 -3.22 16.32 7.83
C MET A 1 -1.93 15.68 7.38
N ALA A 2 -1.98 14.45 6.88
CA ALA A 2 -0.82 13.77 6.32
C ALA A 2 -0.62 14.28 4.89
N GLU A 3 0.61 14.61 4.52
CA GLU A 3 0.96 15.01 3.16
C GLU A 3 2.05 14.07 2.65
N LEU A 4 1.81 13.49 1.47
CA LEU A 4 2.72 12.61 0.76
C LEU A 4 3.08 13.27 -0.56
N THR A 5 4.38 13.37 -0.85
CA THR A 5 4.87 13.96 -2.11
C THR A 5 5.74 12.96 -2.84
N LEU A 6 5.25 12.49 -3.97
CA LEU A 6 6.00 11.65 -4.90
C LEU A 6 6.87 12.53 -5.80
N ARG A 7 8.18 12.33 -5.77
CA ARG A 7 9.11 12.95 -6.73
C ARG A 7 9.56 11.89 -7.71
N ILE A 8 9.35 12.14 -9.01
CA ILE A 8 9.75 11.25 -10.10
C ILE A 8 10.81 11.96 -10.93
N GLY A 9 12.02 11.40 -10.97
CA GLY A 9 13.10 11.86 -11.84
C GLY A 9 13.15 11.12 -13.19
N ARG A 10 13.90 11.69 -14.15
CA ARG A 10 13.99 11.22 -15.55
C ARG A 10 14.55 9.81 -15.81
N SER A 11 15.14 9.15 -14.81
CA SER A 11 15.75 7.82 -14.98
C SER A 11 15.06 6.78 -14.10
N VAL A 12 13.98 6.21 -14.65
CA VAL A 12 13.24 5.11 -14.04
C VAL A 12 13.85 3.81 -14.52
N LYS A 13 14.78 3.24 -13.74
CA LYS A 13 15.28 1.89 -14.01
C LYS A 13 14.28 0.89 -13.43
N ILE A 14 13.89 -0.11 -14.21
CA ILE A 14 13.08 -1.22 -13.69
C ILE A 14 14.00 -2.12 -12.85
N TYR A 15 13.57 -2.47 -11.64
CA TYR A 15 14.42 -3.18 -10.67
C TYR A 15 13.96 -4.61 -10.40
N ASP A 16 12.68 -4.82 -10.14
CA ASP A 16 12.20 -6.10 -9.59
C ASP A 16 10.77 -6.39 -10.03
N TYR A 17 10.36 -7.67 -9.99
CA TYR A 17 8.99 -8.10 -10.19
C TYR A 17 8.35 -8.40 -8.83
N GLN A 18 7.37 -7.60 -8.44
CA GLN A 18 6.69 -7.75 -7.15
C GLN A 18 5.25 -8.26 -7.32
N CYS A 19 4.70 -8.82 -6.24
CA CYS A 19 3.36 -9.37 -6.18
C CYS A 19 2.80 -9.20 -4.77
N ASP A 20 1.78 -8.35 -4.61
CA ASP A 20 1.31 -7.93 -3.30
C ASP A 20 -0.21 -7.74 -3.20
N ILE A 21 -0.69 -7.74 -1.95
CA ILE A 21 -2.01 -7.22 -1.59
C ILE A 21 -1.87 -5.81 -1.03
N VAL A 22 -2.49 -4.85 -1.71
CA VAL A 22 -2.38 -3.42 -1.44
C VAL A 22 -3.77 -2.84 -1.17
N LEU A 23 -3.84 -1.84 -0.30
CA LEU A 23 -5.02 -0.99 -0.11
C LEU A 23 -4.68 0.44 -0.60
N PRO A 24 -5.20 0.89 -1.75
CA PRO A 24 -5.00 2.25 -2.26
C PRO A 24 -5.76 3.25 -1.40
N LEU A 25 -5.15 4.39 -1.10
CA LEU A 25 -5.67 5.37 -0.13
C LEU A 25 -5.94 6.74 -0.77
N ALA A 26 -5.06 7.19 -1.66
CA ALA A 26 -5.22 8.47 -2.36
C ALA A 26 -4.70 8.37 -3.79
N SER A 27 -5.20 9.26 -4.65
CA SER A 27 -4.80 9.42 -6.04
C SER A 27 -4.31 10.84 -6.30
N SER A 28 -3.42 10.99 -7.28
CA SER A 28 -2.92 12.26 -7.78
C SER A 28 -2.35 12.05 -9.18
N SER A 29 -2.90 12.74 -10.18
CA SER A 29 -2.62 12.46 -11.60
C SER A 29 -2.81 10.97 -11.92
N ASP A 30 -1.88 10.36 -12.64
CA ASP A 30 -1.89 8.93 -13.00
C ASP A 30 -1.34 8.02 -11.88
N PHE A 31 -1.22 8.51 -10.63
CA PHE A 31 -0.60 7.75 -9.55
C PHE A 31 -1.56 7.54 -8.38
N LYS A 32 -1.47 6.37 -7.77
CA LYS A 32 -2.17 6.02 -6.53
C LYS A 32 -1.18 5.56 -5.49
N VAL A 33 -1.27 6.14 -4.29
CA VAL A 33 -0.52 5.67 -3.13
C VAL A 33 -1.37 4.67 -2.36
N GLY A 34 -0.76 3.56 -1.99
CA GLY A 34 -1.39 2.50 -1.23
C GLY A 34 -0.53 2.02 -0.07
N VAL A 35 -1.17 1.33 0.86
CA VAL A 35 -0.51 0.66 1.97
C VAL A 35 -0.53 -0.85 1.76
N LYS A 36 0.58 -1.51 2.02
CA LYS A 36 0.70 -2.97 2.13
C LYS A 36 1.08 -3.34 3.56
N CYS A 37 0.71 -4.55 3.99
CA CYS A 37 1.12 -5.10 5.29
C CYS A 37 1.93 -6.37 5.05
N ILE A 38 3.22 -6.35 5.40
CA ILE A 38 4.18 -7.40 5.08
C ILE A 38 4.51 -8.23 6.31
N GLU A 39 4.57 -9.55 6.12
CA GLU A 39 5.24 -10.45 7.04
C GLU A 39 6.77 -10.44 6.76
N ASP A 40 7.53 -9.70 7.58
CA ASP A 40 8.99 -9.61 7.55
C ASP A 40 9.68 -10.75 8.29
N VAL A 41 9.07 -11.19 9.38
CA VAL A 41 9.40 -12.39 10.15
C VAL A 41 8.09 -13.16 10.43
N PRO A 42 8.12 -14.46 10.77
CA PRO A 42 6.89 -15.20 11.06
C PRO A 42 6.00 -14.48 12.08
N GLY A 43 4.73 -14.22 11.71
CA GLY A 43 3.79 -13.45 12.53
C GLY A 43 3.91 -11.91 12.40
N GLY A 44 4.83 -11.42 11.57
CA GLY A 44 5.10 -10.01 11.30
C GLY A 44 3.92 -9.27 10.66
N ARG A 45 3.88 -7.96 10.92
CA ARG A 45 2.76 -7.03 10.63
C ARG A 45 3.28 -5.64 10.24
N VAL A 46 4.20 -5.57 9.26
CA VAL A 46 4.90 -4.32 8.92
C VAL A 46 4.14 -3.56 7.85
N PHE A 47 3.69 -2.35 8.16
CA PHE A 47 3.11 -1.48 7.14
C PHE A 47 4.18 -0.81 6.29
N GLU A 48 3.94 -0.80 4.98
CA GLU A 48 4.79 -0.15 3.99
C GLU A 48 3.90 0.60 2.99
N LEU A 49 4.41 1.72 2.50
CA LEU A 49 3.77 2.43 1.40
C LEU A 49 4.27 1.88 0.06
N THR A 50 3.41 1.95 -0.93
CA THR A 50 3.74 1.66 -2.33
C THR A 50 2.94 2.60 -3.22
N VAL A 51 3.38 2.75 -4.47
CA VAL A 51 2.72 3.57 -5.46
C VAL A 51 2.40 2.73 -6.69
N ILE A 52 1.26 3.01 -7.31
CA ILE A 52 0.79 2.35 -8.51
C ILE A 52 0.65 3.42 -9.59
N TYR A 53 1.33 3.23 -10.72
CA TYR A 53 1.05 4.00 -11.94
C TYR A 53 -0.21 3.41 -12.59
N ASP A 54 -1.27 4.19 -12.62
CA ASP A 54 -2.60 3.81 -13.08
C ASP A 54 -3.15 4.86 -14.05
N LYS A 55 -2.63 4.81 -15.28
CA LYS A 55 -2.97 5.72 -16.37
C LYS A 55 -4.45 5.71 -16.76
N PHE A 56 -5.14 4.59 -16.53
CA PHE A 56 -6.53 4.39 -16.97
C PHE A 56 -7.55 4.52 -15.83
N ASP A 57 -7.10 4.93 -14.64
CA ASP A 57 -7.93 5.10 -13.43
C ASP A 57 -8.72 3.84 -13.04
N GLU A 58 -8.16 2.65 -13.26
CA GLU A 58 -8.85 1.38 -13.03
C GLU A 58 -8.77 0.89 -11.57
N VAL A 59 -7.80 1.38 -10.80
CA VAL A 59 -7.57 1.01 -9.39
C VAL A 59 -8.50 1.80 -8.47
N LYS A 60 -9.27 1.11 -7.61
CA LYS A 60 -10.30 1.72 -6.77
C LYS A 60 -9.72 2.01 -5.40
N LEU A 61 -9.83 3.27 -4.98
CA LEU A 61 -9.45 3.64 -3.62
C LEU A 61 -10.28 2.84 -2.60
N TYR A 62 -9.65 2.48 -1.48
CA TYR A 62 -10.28 1.79 -0.36
C TYR A 62 -10.88 0.41 -0.71
N THR A 63 -10.40 -0.21 -1.79
CA THR A 63 -10.66 -1.60 -2.14
C THR A 63 -9.32 -2.31 -2.14
N PHE A 64 -9.19 -3.40 -1.39
CA PHE A 64 -7.98 -4.23 -1.46
C PHE A 64 -7.85 -4.78 -2.87
N LEU A 65 -6.64 -4.71 -3.43
CA LEU A 65 -6.30 -5.34 -4.70
C LEU A 65 -5.14 -6.30 -4.50
N HIS A 66 -5.14 -7.34 -5.33
CA HIS A 66 -3.94 -8.09 -5.64
C HIS A 66 -3.28 -7.41 -6.85
N ILE A 67 -2.00 -7.09 -6.77
CA ILE A 67 -1.23 -6.45 -7.83
C ILE A 67 0.06 -7.22 -8.05
N LYS A 68 0.47 -7.38 -9.30
CA LYS A 68 1.78 -7.89 -9.68
C LYS A 68 2.32 -7.12 -10.87
N GLY A 69 3.63 -6.99 -10.96
CA GLY A 69 4.28 -6.28 -12.06
C GLY A 69 5.68 -5.83 -11.72
N TYR A 70 6.31 -5.22 -12.70
CA TYR A 70 7.63 -4.62 -12.53
C TYR A 70 7.55 -3.30 -11.77
N VAL A 71 8.43 -3.18 -10.77
CA VAL A 71 8.56 -1.97 -9.96
C VAL A 71 9.82 -1.19 -10.30
N THR A 72 9.71 0.12 -10.12
CA THR A 72 10.84 1.03 -9.99
C THR A 72 10.91 1.58 -8.57
N TYR A 73 12.04 2.18 -8.21
CA TYR A 73 12.16 2.99 -7.00
C TYR A 73 12.02 4.48 -7.33
N THR A 74 11.32 5.20 -6.47
CA THR A 74 11.30 6.67 -6.50
C THR A 74 11.26 7.23 -5.08
N THR A 75 11.32 8.56 -4.93
CA THR A 75 11.24 9.21 -3.61
C THR A 75 9.80 9.56 -3.26
N LEU A 76 9.35 9.14 -2.09
CA LEU A 76 8.08 9.53 -1.48
C LEU A 76 8.35 10.18 -0.13
N GLU A 77 8.16 11.49 -0.05
CA GLU A 77 8.34 12.27 1.18
C GLU A 77 7.07 12.20 2.06
N GLY A 78 7.22 12.38 3.37
CA GLY A 78 6.10 12.43 4.33
C GLY A 78 5.60 11.08 4.85
N GLN A 79 6.31 9.98 4.54
CA GLN A 79 5.86 8.62 4.90
C GLN A 79 5.77 8.38 6.42
N ARG A 80 6.70 8.94 7.20
CA ARG A 80 6.72 8.76 8.67
C ARG A 80 5.54 9.50 9.30
N GLU A 81 5.32 10.73 8.89
CA GLU A 81 4.21 11.58 9.31
C GLU A 81 2.87 10.93 8.95
N PHE A 82 2.76 10.34 7.76
CA PHE A 82 1.62 9.53 7.37
C PHE A 82 1.36 8.39 8.36
N PHE A 83 2.36 7.56 8.69
CA PHE A 83 2.16 6.46 9.63
C PHE A 83 1.85 6.91 11.07
N LEU A 84 2.36 8.07 11.49
CA LEU A 84 1.99 8.69 12.76
C LEU A 84 0.52 9.11 12.78
N GLU A 85 -0.01 9.67 11.69
CA GLU A 85 -1.44 10.00 11.58
C GLU A 85 -2.32 8.76 11.50
N VAL A 86 -1.91 7.74 10.73
CA VAL A 86 -2.59 6.43 10.66
C VAL A 86 -2.67 5.79 12.04
N GLY A 87 -1.58 5.85 12.81
CA GLY A 87 -1.49 5.34 14.19
C GLY A 87 -2.51 5.93 15.16
N LYS A 88 -3.10 7.09 14.85
CA LYS A 88 -4.16 7.72 15.67
C LYS A 88 -5.54 7.10 15.45
N VAL A 89 -5.77 6.44 14.31
CA VAL A 89 -7.07 5.88 13.95
C VAL A 89 -7.08 4.35 13.93
N VAL A 90 -5.96 3.73 13.54
CA VAL A 90 -5.77 2.27 13.56
C VAL A 90 -4.44 1.94 14.21
N LYS A 91 -4.33 0.78 14.86
CA LYS A 91 -3.06 0.39 15.48
C LYS A 91 -2.03 0.13 14.39
N VAL A 92 -0.87 0.75 14.47
CA VAL A 92 0.30 0.45 13.64
C VAL A 92 1.35 -0.18 14.55
N ASP A 93 1.56 -1.49 14.45
CA ASP A 93 2.56 -2.20 15.28
C ASP A 93 3.98 -1.84 14.88
N LYS A 94 4.22 -1.83 13.57
CA LYS A 94 5.50 -1.53 12.93
C LYS A 94 5.22 -1.00 11.54
N TYR A 95 6.04 -0.07 11.09
CA TYR A 95 6.06 0.38 9.71
C TYR A 95 7.51 0.51 9.24
N TYR A 96 7.73 0.45 7.94
CA TYR A 96 9.04 0.66 7.33
C TYR A 96 9.01 1.87 6.40
N VAL A 97 10.03 2.71 6.54
CA VAL A 97 10.33 3.84 5.65
C VAL A 97 11.82 3.76 5.37
N SER A 98 12.19 3.67 4.09
CA SER A 98 13.58 3.66 3.67
C SER A 98 14.33 4.89 4.21
N PRO A 99 15.60 4.77 4.65
CA PRO A 99 16.41 5.92 5.05
C PRO A 99 16.48 7.04 4.00
N TRP A 100 16.30 6.68 2.73
CA TRP A 100 16.33 7.58 1.57
C TRP A 100 14.94 8.00 1.11
N ASN A 101 13.88 7.75 1.89
CA ASN A 101 12.48 7.95 1.51
C ASN A 101 12.08 7.23 0.21
N SER A 102 12.80 6.17 -0.16
CA SER A 102 12.50 5.38 -1.34
C SER A 102 11.21 4.58 -1.15
N VAL A 103 10.44 4.45 -2.24
CA VAL A 103 9.20 3.67 -2.33
C VAL A 103 9.17 2.85 -3.62
N ASP A 104 8.56 1.67 -3.55
CA ASP A 104 8.23 0.87 -4.74
C ASP A 104 7.13 1.55 -5.55
N VAL A 105 7.29 1.62 -6.87
CA VAL A 105 6.27 2.08 -7.82
C VAL A 105 6.03 1.01 -8.88
N TYR A 106 4.83 0.44 -8.95
CA TYR A 106 4.44 -0.47 -10.04
C TYR A 106 4.25 0.34 -11.33
N VAL A 107 5.03 0.06 -12.37
CA VAL A 107 5.09 0.89 -13.60
C VAL A 107 5.03 0.13 -14.92
N SER A 108 5.32 -1.17 -14.95
CA SER A 108 5.38 -1.96 -16.19
C SER A 108 4.84 -3.37 -15.98
N ASP A 109 4.17 -3.91 -17.00
CA ASP A 109 3.47 -5.21 -16.98
C ASP A 109 2.63 -5.40 -15.71
N VAL A 110 1.92 -4.33 -15.34
CA VAL A 110 1.11 -4.29 -14.14
C VAL A 110 -0.21 -5.00 -14.42
N GLU A 111 -0.42 -6.12 -13.74
CA GLU A 111 -1.69 -6.82 -13.68
C GLU A 111 -2.25 -6.67 -12.27
N PHE A 112 -3.55 -6.35 -12.17
CA PHE A 112 -4.22 -6.31 -10.88
C PHE A 112 -5.61 -6.92 -10.92
N SER A 113 -6.11 -7.26 -9.74
CA SER A 113 -7.47 -7.72 -9.53
C SER A 113 -8.00 -7.14 -8.23
N HIS A 114 -9.11 -6.42 -8.33
CA HIS A 114 -9.84 -5.95 -7.15
C HIS A 114 -10.34 -7.16 -6.36
N LEU A 115 -10.01 -7.20 -5.07
CA LEU A 115 -10.42 -8.29 -4.19
C LEU A 115 -11.72 -7.93 -3.49
N THR A 116 -11.68 -6.96 -2.56
CA THR A 116 -12.83 -6.60 -1.73
C THR A 116 -12.56 -5.36 -0.89
N SER A 117 -13.62 -4.70 -0.42
CA SER A 117 -13.59 -3.69 0.65
C SER A 117 -14.08 -4.24 2.00
N SER A 118 -14.17 -5.56 2.17
CA SER A 118 -14.59 -6.21 3.41
C SER A 118 -13.41 -6.95 4.04
N ILE A 119 -13.11 -6.64 5.31
CA ILE A 119 -12.03 -7.33 6.04
C ILE A 119 -12.32 -8.82 6.19
N SER A 120 -13.56 -9.18 6.50
CA SER A 120 -13.97 -10.59 6.64
C SER A 120 -13.72 -11.36 5.35
N GLU A 121 -14.20 -10.82 4.23
CA GLU A 121 -14.03 -11.43 2.90
C GLU A 121 -12.55 -11.49 2.51
N LEU A 122 -11.79 -10.43 2.77
CA LEU A 122 -10.35 -10.39 2.47
C LEU A 122 -9.61 -11.51 3.21
N THR A 123 -9.90 -11.73 4.49
CA THR A 123 -9.24 -12.80 5.25
C THR A 123 -9.58 -14.19 4.70
N GLY A 124 -10.78 -14.40 4.16
CA GLY A 124 -11.16 -15.61 3.43
C GLY A 124 -10.36 -15.77 2.15
N ILE A 125 -10.36 -14.75 1.29
CA ILE A 125 -9.62 -14.73 0.02
C ILE A 125 -8.12 -15.01 0.24
N ILE A 126 -7.51 -14.39 1.25
CA ILE A 126 -6.09 -14.60 1.56
C ILE A 126 -5.81 -16.05 1.93
N ARG A 127 -6.62 -16.65 2.82
CA ARG A 127 -6.42 -18.04 3.28
C ARG A 127 -6.53 -19.03 2.13
N GLU A 128 -7.43 -18.77 1.19
CA GLU A 128 -7.67 -19.67 0.04
C GLU A 128 -6.62 -19.52 -1.06
N ARG A 129 -6.19 -18.28 -1.38
CA ARG A 129 -5.48 -17.99 -2.64
C ARG A 129 -4.12 -17.32 -2.49
N TYR A 130 -3.90 -16.59 -1.40
CA TYR A 130 -2.74 -15.68 -1.27
C TYR A 130 -1.93 -15.90 0.00
N LEU A 131 -2.05 -17.07 0.63
CA LEU A 131 -1.28 -17.42 1.84
C LEU A 131 0.22 -17.56 1.55
N ASN A 132 0.59 -17.83 0.30
CA ASN A 132 1.98 -17.83 -0.16
C ASN A 132 2.59 -16.42 -0.25
N LEU A 133 1.77 -15.36 -0.38
CA LEU A 133 2.25 -13.98 -0.44
C LEU A 133 2.60 -13.46 0.96
N ARG A 134 3.76 -12.79 1.08
CA ARG A 134 4.18 -12.13 2.33
C ARG A 134 3.19 -11.04 2.75
N SER A 135 2.65 -10.28 1.79
CA SER A 135 1.63 -9.28 2.03
C SER A 135 0.28 -9.89 2.44
N GLY A 136 -0.09 -11.04 1.86
CA GLY A 136 -1.26 -11.79 2.29
C GLY A 136 -1.15 -12.22 3.75
N ARG A 137 -0.03 -12.86 4.14
CA ARG A 137 0.20 -13.26 5.54
C ARG A 137 0.29 -12.06 6.47
N GLY A 138 0.92 -10.96 6.06
CA GLY A 138 1.00 -9.73 6.86
C GLY A 138 -0.38 -9.14 7.16
N TRP A 139 -1.25 -9.01 6.16
CA TRP A 139 -2.65 -8.58 6.37
C TRP A 139 -3.43 -9.56 7.26
N LEU A 140 -3.29 -10.86 7.06
CA LEU A 140 -3.94 -11.87 7.89
C LEU A 140 -3.48 -11.77 9.35
N ASN A 141 -2.18 -11.63 9.59
CA ASN A 141 -1.60 -11.47 10.92
C ASN A 141 -2.12 -10.18 11.57
N TYR A 142 -2.19 -9.09 10.82
CA TYR A 142 -2.72 -7.81 11.29
C TYR A 142 -4.17 -7.94 11.79
N PHE A 143 -5.09 -8.44 10.94
CA PHE A 143 -6.50 -8.56 11.31
C PHE A 143 -6.78 -9.65 12.35
N LYS A 144 -5.90 -10.65 12.48
CA LYS A 144 -5.97 -11.62 13.59
C LYS A 144 -5.66 -10.97 14.94
N HIS A 145 -4.73 -10.01 14.98
CA HIS A 145 -4.33 -9.33 16.23
C HIS A 145 -5.21 -8.13 16.56
N HIS A 146 -5.74 -7.45 15.54
CA HIS A 146 -6.54 -6.25 15.69
C HIS A 146 -7.93 -6.45 15.07
N SER A 147 -8.92 -6.68 15.92
CA SER A 147 -10.32 -6.70 15.50
C SER A 147 -10.81 -5.26 15.28
N ILE A 148 -10.77 -4.79 14.04
CA ILE A 148 -11.20 -3.44 13.65
C ILE A 148 -12.27 -3.57 12.55
N PRO A 149 -13.56 -3.68 12.91
CA PRO A 149 -14.65 -3.88 11.96
C PRO A 149 -14.76 -2.74 10.92
N ASP A 150 -14.34 -1.54 11.29
CA ASP A 150 -14.42 -0.30 10.53
C ASP A 150 -13.05 0.17 10.00
N PHE A 151 -12.09 -0.74 9.83
CA PHE A 151 -10.70 -0.42 9.46
C PHE A 151 -10.60 0.52 8.25
N ILE A 152 -11.31 0.21 7.17
CA ILE A 152 -11.30 1.01 5.94
C ILE A 152 -11.93 2.39 6.18
N ASP A 153 -13.05 2.46 6.90
CA ASP A 153 -13.73 3.72 7.18
C ASP A 153 -12.89 4.62 8.10
N ARG A 154 -12.11 4.04 9.01
CA ARG A 154 -11.13 4.79 9.82
C ARG A 154 -10.01 5.37 8.97
N LEU A 155 -9.47 4.59 8.03
CA LEU A 155 -8.44 5.08 7.11
C LEU A 155 -8.98 6.18 6.19
N ARG A 156 -10.22 6.06 5.70
CA ARG A 156 -10.89 7.10 4.89
C ARG A 156 -11.00 8.45 5.58
N ARG A 157 -11.07 8.47 6.91
CA ARG A 157 -11.18 9.70 7.70
C ARG A 157 -9.85 10.41 7.88
N ILE A 158 -8.73 9.80 7.52
CA ILE A 158 -7.42 10.45 7.59
C ILE A 158 -7.38 11.50 6.48
N PRO A 159 -7.23 12.80 6.81
CA PRO A 159 -7.00 13.81 5.80
C PRO A 159 -5.61 13.60 5.19
N LEU A 160 -5.58 12.97 4.02
CA LEU A 160 -4.39 12.64 3.26
C LEU A 160 -4.36 13.50 1.98
N LYS A 161 -3.29 14.26 1.80
CA LYS A 161 -2.97 14.96 0.57
C LYS A 161 -1.84 14.22 -0.14
N PHE A 162 -2.05 13.84 -1.40
CA PHE A 162 -1.04 13.19 -2.23
C PHE A 162 -0.69 14.08 -3.42
N ASN A 163 0.59 14.43 -3.56
CA ASN A 163 1.10 15.26 -4.65
C ASN A 163 2.11 14.47 -5.49
N VAL A 164 2.15 14.76 -6.79
CA VAL A 164 3.14 14.22 -7.72
C VAL A 164 3.92 15.38 -8.33
N ILE A 165 5.25 15.31 -8.27
CA ILE A 165 6.17 16.26 -8.87
C ILE A 165 7.05 15.49 -9.85
N ILE A 166 7.03 15.91 -11.12
CA ILE A 166 7.83 15.35 -12.20
C ILE A 166 8.98 16.34 -12.48
N GLU A 167 10.22 15.88 -12.35
CA GLU A 167 11.46 16.67 -12.51
C GLU A 167 12.18 16.37 -13.85
#